data_AF-A0A067S7P4-F1
#
_entry.id   AF-A0A067S7P4-F1
#
_cell.length_a   1.000
_cell.length_b   1.000
_cell.length_c   1.000
_cell.angle_alpha   90.00
_cell.angle_beta   90.00
_cell.angle_gamma   90.00
#
_symmetry.space_group_name_H-M   'P 1'
#
loop_
_entity.id
_entity.type
_entity.pdbx_description
1 polymer ?
#
loop_
_entity_poly.entity_id
_entity_poly.type
_entity_poly.pdbx_seq_one_letter_code
_entity_poly.pdbx_strand_id
1 'polypeptide(L)'
;MDPQPVSMDSDPQPVVNQRTPSQPGFGYIVLPFPQEATFKQIGRHFTLSYLPSALADTTYHEINTIRICLWLGPEQQQIETNIFLIWPGYGILSFGELFSKQKSTVIRLINDTGAFTDVAPNDIARDLLYINRRPCLLFIWWSGPPNSVVLEATKLSLKTLVLSMVGNLAKELLDTEPGMDGDAVQSPMVQRWYLTMLESLRLVPKDQFLFDPTRVAHGIVTHLGKSLMINHRFDIRSRPMLYIPKAFIRVWAEQIDASRQSEGNMDSLLKEILS
;
A
#
# COMPACT_ATOMS: atom_id res chain seq x y z
N MET A 1 11.46 41.35 50.24
CA MET A 1 12.22 41.73 49.05
C MET A 1 12.66 40.45 48.37
N ASP A 2 12.09 40.19 47.20
CA ASP A 2 12.72 39.46 46.09
C ASP A 2 14.05 40.14 45.68
N PRO A 3 15.04 39.43 45.08
CA PRO A 3 14.87 38.87 43.73
C PRO A 3 15.47 37.47 43.44
N GLN A 4 14.75 36.72 42.59
CA GLN A 4 15.24 35.72 41.61
C GLN A 4 15.94 36.42 40.40
N PRO A 5 16.31 35.79 39.25
CA PRO A 5 16.82 34.44 38.91
C PRO A 5 18.03 34.49 37.93
N VAL A 6 18.64 33.35 37.56
CA VAL A 6 18.98 33.09 36.14
C VAL A 6 18.60 31.65 35.77
N SER A 7 17.77 31.58 34.74
CA SER A 7 17.22 30.46 33.98
C SER A 7 18.25 29.69 33.17
N MET A 8 17.98 28.41 32.90
CA MET A 8 18.09 27.86 31.55
C MET A 8 17.06 26.73 31.39
N ASP A 9 15.82 27.13 31.12
CA ASP A 9 14.86 26.29 30.41
C ASP A 9 15.39 26.07 28.99
N SER A 10 15.58 24.80 28.63
CA SER A 10 15.75 24.40 27.24
C SER A 10 14.36 24.01 26.73
N ASP A 11 13.65 24.99 26.17
CA ASP A 11 12.36 24.75 25.53
C ASP A 11 12.51 23.67 24.45
N PRO A 12 11.68 22.61 24.47
CA PRO A 12 11.54 21.73 23.33
C PRO A 12 10.94 22.54 22.17
N GLN A 13 11.68 22.59 21.06
CA GLN A 13 11.22 23.23 19.83
C GLN A 13 9.81 22.74 19.47
N PRO A 14 8.93 23.63 18.98
CA PRO A 14 7.58 23.24 18.63
C PRO A 14 7.65 22.23 17.49
N VAL A 15 7.13 21.04 17.76
CA VAL A 15 6.67 20.11 16.73
C VAL A 15 5.87 20.93 15.73
N VAL A 16 6.36 21.00 14.49
CA VAL A 16 5.65 21.66 13.41
C VAL A 16 4.31 20.95 13.29
N ASN A 17 3.27 21.56 13.86
CA ASN A 17 1.86 21.22 13.63
C ASN A 17 1.58 21.51 12.16
N GLN A 18 1.96 20.58 11.27
CA GLN A 18 1.49 20.60 9.90
C GLN A 18 0.01 20.28 9.95
N ARG A 19 -0.81 21.28 9.58
CA ARG A 19 -2.25 21.13 9.42
C ARG A 19 -2.50 19.94 8.50
N THR A 20 -3.11 18.89 9.04
CA THR A 20 -3.79 17.88 8.23
C THR A 20 -4.80 18.64 7.37
N PRO A 21 -4.76 18.53 6.03
CA PRO A 21 -5.72 19.22 5.18
C PRO A 21 -7.13 18.74 5.56
N SER A 22 -7.90 19.63 6.20
CA SER A 22 -9.19 19.29 6.83
C SER A 22 -10.29 18.89 5.84
N GLN A 23 -10.04 19.06 4.54
CA GLN A 23 -10.83 18.50 3.46
C GLN A 23 -9.88 18.19 2.30
N PRO A 24 -10.11 17.12 1.54
CA PRO A 24 -9.37 16.88 0.31
C PRO A 24 -9.59 18.10 -0.59
N GLY A 25 -8.50 18.75 -0.99
CA GLY A 25 -8.53 19.94 -1.84
C GLY A 25 -8.99 19.65 -3.27
N PHE A 26 -9.89 18.70 -3.48
CA PHE A 26 -10.41 18.25 -4.76
C PHE A 26 -11.73 17.50 -4.57
N GLY A 27 -12.53 17.45 -5.63
CA GLY A 27 -13.82 16.79 -5.67
C GLY A 27 -14.09 16.14 -7.02
N TYR A 28 -15.02 15.19 -7.05
CA TYR A 28 -15.51 14.61 -8.28
C TYR A 28 -16.96 14.17 -8.18
N ILE A 29 -17.62 14.05 -9.34
CA ILE A 29 -18.92 13.39 -9.50
C ILE A 29 -18.84 12.49 -10.73
N VAL A 30 -19.29 11.25 -10.59
CA VAL A 30 -19.53 10.34 -11.71
C VAL A 30 -20.98 10.56 -12.17
N LEU A 31 -21.18 11.16 -13.36
CA LEU A 31 -22.51 11.64 -13.77
C LEU A 31 -23.59 10.56 -13.83
N PRO A 32 -23.34 9.34 -14.36
CA PRO A 32 -24.36 8.30 -14.38
C PRO A 32 -24.63 7.68 -13.00
N PHE A 33 -23.73 7.87 -12.03
CA PHE A 33 -23.77 7.26 -10.71
C PHE A 33 -23.32 8.26 -9.63
N PRO A 34 -24.09 9.34 -9.40
CA PRO A 34 -23.70 10.36 -8.43
C PRO A 34 -23.64 9.75 -7.03
N GLN A 35 -22.51 9.97 -6.35
CA GLN A 35 -22.32 9.59 -4.95
C GLN A 35 -21.54 10.69 -4.24
N GLU A 36 -21.62 10.71 -2.91
CA GLU A 36 -20.71 11.52 -2.11
C GLU A 36 -19.29 10.98 -2.25
N ALA A 37 -18.36 11.85 -2.64
CA ALA A 37 -16.97 11.48 -2.82
C ALA A 37 -16.28 11.31 -1.46
N THR A 38 -15.77 10.10 -1.19
CA THR A 38 -15.00 9.81 0.03
C THR A 38 -13.52 9.85 -0.27
N PHE A 39 -12.71 10.44 0.60
CA PHE A 39 -11.28 10.56 0.37
C PHE A 39 -10.48 9.99 1.53
N LYS A 40 -9.47 9.19 1.19
CA LYS A 40 -8.56 8.56 2.13
C LYS A 40 -7.14 9.00 1.80
N GLN A 41 -6.54 9.78 2.70
CA GLN A 41 -5.13 10.12 2.61
C GLN A 41 -4.30 8.86 2.93
N ILE A 42 -3.40 8.50 2.03
CA ILE A 42 -2.52 7.32 2.18
C ILE A 42 -1.11 7.76 2.55
N GLY A 43 -0.71 8.93 2.07
CA GLY A 43 0.59 9.50 2.34
C GLY A 43 0.54 11.02 2.25
N ARG A 44 1.70 11.65 2.26
CA ARG A 44 1.84 13.09 2.06
C ARG A 44 1.44 13.51 0.65
N HIS A 45 1.75 12.68 -0.35
CA HIS A 45 1.51 13.02 -1.76
C HIS A 45 0.33 12.26 -2.38
N PHE A 46 -0.24 11.28 -1.68
CA PHE A 46 -1.21 10.35 -2.24
C PHE A 46 -2.54 10.39 -1.50
N THR A 47 -3.61 10.56 -2.25
CA THR A 47 -4.97 10.41 -1.74
C THR A 47 -5.79 9.55 -2.68
N LEU A 48 -6.64 8.69 -2.11
CA LEU A 48 -7.48 7.75 -2.83
C LEU A 48 -8.95 8.09 -2.63
N SER A 49 -9.74 7.89 -3.67
CA SER A 49 -11.20 7.84 -3.56
C SER A 49 -11.76 6.64 -4.30
N TYR A 50 -12.62 5.86 -3.64
CA TYR A 50 -13.32 4.76 -4.30
C TYR A 50 -14.54 5.27 -5.05
N LEU A 51 -14.67 4.84 -6.30
CA LEU A 51 -15.84 5.12 -7.13
C LEU A 51 -17.05 4.26 -6.71
N PRO A 52 -18.27 4.57 -7.20
CA PRO A 52 -19.46 3.79 -6.88
C PRO A 52 -19.26 2.29 -7.12
N SER A 53 -19.66 1.48 -6.14
CA SER A 53 -19.53 0.02 -6.25
C SER A 53 -20.29 -0.58 -7.45
N ALA A 54 -21.35 0.09 -7.91
CA ALA A 54 -22.09 -0.27 -9.12
C ALA A 54 -21.25 -0.24 -10.40
N LEU A 55 -20.10 0.46 -10.40
CA LEU A 55 -19.20 0.50 -11.54
C LEU A 55 -18.32 -0.75 -11.66
N ALA A 56 -18.16 -1.55 -10.61
CA ALA A 56 -17.22 -2.68 -10.64
C ALA A 56 -17.53 -3.67 -11.77
N ASP A 57 -18.81 -3.88 -12.07
CA ASP A 57 -19.29 -4.85 -13.06
C ASP A 57 -19.67 -4.23 -14.41
N THR A 58 -19.34 -2.94 -14.64
CA THR A 58 -19.66 -2.26 -15.90
C THR A 58 -18.86 -2.86 -17.06
N THR A 59 -19.54 -3.14 -18.17
CA THR A 59 -18.90 -3.71 -19.36
C THR A 59 -18.06 -2.66 -20.10
N TYR A 60 -17.02 -3.09 -20.82
CA TYR A 60 -16.14 -2.18 -21.55
C TYR A 60 -16.87 -1.18 -22.46
N HIS A 61 -17.93 -1.63 -23.14
CA HIS A 61 -18.72 -0.77 -24.03
C HIS A 61 -19.50 0.32 -23.28
N GLU A 62 -19.96 0.03 -22.07
CA GLU A 62 -20.68 0.99 -21.23
C GLU A 62 -19.73 2.02 -20.60
N ILE A 63 -18.47 1.65 -20.34
CA ILE A 63 -17.45 2.56 -19.79
C ILE A 63 -17.31 3.82 -20.65
N ASN A 64 -17.37 3.70 -21.98
CA ASN A 64 -17.29 4.83 -22.93
C ASN A 64 -18.37 5.91 -22.72
N THR A 65 -19.47 5.56 -22.07
CA THR A 65 -20.59 6.48 -21.81
C THR A 65 -20.42 7.25 -20.50
N ILE A 66 -19.51 6.80 -19.64
CA ILE A 66 -19.29 7.39 -18.32
C ILE A 66 -18.58 8.72 -18.46
N ARG A 67 -19.07 9.69 -17.70
CA ARG A 67 -18.49 11.03 -17.58
C ARG A 67 -18.18 11.31 -16.14
N ILE A 68 -16.97 11.81 -15.88
CA ILE A 68 -16.53 12.20 -14.55
C ILE A 68 -16.18 13.68 -14.57
N CYS A 69 -16.85 14.46 -13.73
CA CYS A 69 -16.50 15.83 -13.46
C CYS A 69 -15.50 15.86 -12.31
N LEU A 70 -14.39 16.57 -12.46
CA LEU A 70 -13.32 16.69 -11.47
C LEU A 70 -13.05 18.17 -11.22
N TRP A 71 -12.72 18.54 -9.99
CA TRP A 71 -12.32 19.89 -9.66
C TRP A 71 -11.34 19.96 -8.48
N LEU A 72 -10.55 21.03 -8.43
CA LEU A 72 -9.73 21.42 -7.28
C LEU A 72 -10.55 22.30 -6.34
N GLY A 73 -10.34 22.09 -5.05
CA GLY A 73 -10.84 22.91 -3.97
C GLY A 73 -10.12 24.26 -3.86
N PRO A 74 -10.64 25.15 -3.00
CA PRO A 74 -10.21 26.55 -2.96
C PRO A 74 -8.77 26.78 -2.47
N GLU A 75 -8.19 25.85 -1.70
CA GLU A 75 -6.91 26.04 -0.99
C GLU A 75 -5.66 25.62 -1.79
N GLN A 76 -5.77 24.82 -2.86
CA GLN A 76 -4.60 24.21 -3.54
C GLN A 76 -4.10 24.98 -4.77
N GLN A 77 -3.93 26.30 -4.64
CA GLN A 77 -3.70 27.17 -5.81
C GLN A 77 -2.29 27.12 -6.42
N GLN A 78 -1.37 26.30 -5.91
CA GLN A 78 0.01 26.24 -6.41
C GLN A 78 0.54 24.82 -6.66
N ILE A 79 -0.29 23.79 -6.47
CA ILE A 79 0.15 22.39 -6.55
C ILE A 79 -0.50 21.73 -7.78
N GLU A 80 0.33 21.10 -8.61
CA GLU A 80 -0.11 20.28 -9.73
C GLU A 80 -0.57 18.92 -9.20
N THR A 81 -1.79 18.52 -9.57
CA THR A 81 -2.38 17.26 -9.16
C THR A 81 -2.62 16.38 -10.37
N ASN A 82 -1.88 15.28 -10.43
CA ASN A 82 -2.08 14.24 -11.41
C ASN A 82 -3.18 13.29 -10.92
N ILE A 83 -4.11 12.93 -11.80
CA ILE A 83 -5.25 12.09 -11.45
C ILE A 83 -5.24 10.83 -12.32
N PHE A 84 -5.36 9.68 -11.67
CA PHE A 84 -5.43 8.39 -12.35
C PHE A 84 -6.69 7.65 -11.93
N LEU A 85 -7.38 7.07 -12.90
CA LEU A 85 -8.43 6.09 -12.68
C LEU A 85 -7.81 4.71 -12.74
N ILE A 86 -7.98 3.95 -11.65
CA ILE A 86 -7.52 2.57 -11.54
C ILE A 86 -8.77 1.71 -11.55
N TRP A 87 -8.90 0.85 -12.56
CA TRP A 87 -10.05 0.00 -12.74
C TRP A 87 -9.63 -1.48 -12.78
N PRO A 88 -9.84 -2.22 -11.68
CA PRO A 88 -9.50 -3.63 -11.59
C PRO A 88 -10.12 -4.43 -12.75
N GLY A 89 -9.31 -5.23 -13.45
CA GLY A 89 -9.74 -6.03 -14.60
C GLY A 89 -9.65 -5.33 -15.96
N TYR A 90 -9.51 -4.00 -16.01
CA TYR A 90 -9.31 -3.26 -17.27
C TYR A 90 -7.96 -2.55 -17.36
N GLY A 91 -7.47 -1.96 -16.27
CA GLY A 91 -6.19 -1.25 -16.22
C GLY A 91 -6.29 0.15 -15.65
N ILE A 92 -5.42 1.04 -16.10
CA ILE A 92 -5.27 2.41 -15.61
C ILE A 92 -5.56 3.41 -16.73
N LEU A 93 -6.24 4.51 -16.41
CA LEU A 93 -6.41 5.69 -17.28
C LEU A 93 -5.82 6.92 -16.60
N SER A 94 -5.05 7.70 -17.34
CA SER A 94 -4.60 9.03 -16.89
C SER A 94 -5.64 10.08 -17.26
N PHE A 95 -6.04 10.87 -16.29
CA PHE A 95 -6.95 12.00 -16.45
C PHE A 95 -6.21 13.32 -16.68
N GLY A 96 -4.87 13.27 -16.65
CA GLY A 96 -4.01 14.44 -16.74
C GLY A 96 -3.95 15.23 -15.43
N GLU A 97 -3.60 16.49 -15.57
CA GLU A 97 -3.26 17.38 -14.47
C GLU A 97 -4.37 18.42 -14.22
N LEU A 98 -4.72 18.60 -12.95
CA LEU A 98 -5.42 19.79 -12.50
C LEU A 98 -4.45 20.71 -11.78
N PHE A 99 -4.57 22.01 -12.07
CA PHE A 99 -3.70 23.05 -11.53
C PHE A 99 -4.43 24.40 -11.50
N SER A 100 -3.76 25.45 -11.06
CA SER A 100 -4.38 26.75 -10.77
C SER A 100 -5.11 27.40 -11.95
N LYS A 101 -4.63 27.19 -13.19
CA LYS A 101 -5.27 27.73 -14.41
C LYS A 101 -6.37 26.81 -14.96
N GLN A 102 -6.32 25.52 -14.64
CA GLN A 102 -7.33 24.53 -15.01
C GLN A 102 -7.80 23.80 -13.76
N LYS A 103 -8.70 24.45 -13.02
CA LYS A 103 -9.19 23.96 -11.73
C LYS A 103 -10.27 22.90 -11.85
N SER A 104 -10.83 22.69 -13.03
CA SER A 104 -11.86 21.67 -13.25
C SER A 104 -11.82 21.13 -14.66
N THR A 105 -12.32 19.92 -14.83
CA THR A 105 -12.43 19.27 -16.12
C THR A 105 -13.59 18.27 -16.12
N VAL A 106 -14.11 17.98 -17.29
CA VAL A 106 -15.08 16.90 -17.51
C VAL A 106 -14.42 15.90 -18.43
N ILE A 107 -14.37 14.64 -17.98
CA ILE A 107 -13.70 13.55 -18.69
C ILE A 107 -14.74 12.55 -19.14
N ARG A 108 -14.78 12.29 -20.44
CA ARG A 108 -15.48 11.16 -21.04
C ARG A 108 -14.50 10.00 -21.07
N LEU A 109 -14.78 8.95 -20.30
CA LEU A 109 -13.87 7.80 -20.22
C LEU A 109 -13.65 7.21 -21.61
N ILE A 110 -12.41 6.79 -21.87
CA ILE A 110 -11.92 6.22 -23.13
C ILE A 110 -11.86 7.23 -24.28
N ASN A 111 -12.90 8.02 -24.50
CA ASN A 111 -12.95 9.04 -25.55
C ASN A 111 -11.91 10.16 -25.34
N ASP A 112 -11.77 10.65 -24.11
CA ASP A 112 -10.82 11.72 -23.78
C ASP A 112 -9.47 11.19 -23.29
N THR A 113 -9.43 9.93 -22.82
CA THR A 113 -8.25 9.34 -22.15
C THR A 113 -7.52 8.29 -22.98
N GLY A 114 -8.10 7.81 -24.08
CA GLY A 114 -7.62 6.65 -24.84
C GLY A 114 -7.91 5.32 -24.15
N ALA A 115 -7.17 4.28 -24.51
CA ALA A 115 -7.35 2.94 -23.96
C ALA A 115 -6.73 2.78 -22.57
N PHE A 116 -7.24 1.83 -21.80
CA PHE A 116 -6.61 1.40 -20.55
C PHE A 116 -5.19 0.88 -20.81
N THR A 117 -4.31 1.13 -19.86
CA THR A 117 -2.94 0.62 -19.84
C THR A 117 -2.66 -0.16 -18.57
N ASP A 118 -1.88 -1.22 -18.68
CA ASP A 118 -1.35 -1.96 -17.51
C ASP A 118 -0.06 -1.33 -16.97
N VAL A 119 0.47 -0.31 -17.65
CA VAL A 119 1.68 0.41 -17.23
C VAL A 119 1.31 1.39 -16.12
N ALA A 120 1.62 1.00 -14.89
CA ALA A 120 1.38 1.84 -13.72
C ALA A 120 2.40 3.00 -13.61
N PRO A 121 1.96 4.23 -13.29
CA PRO A 121 2.84 5.38 -13.12
C PRO A 121 3.73 5.29 -11.86
N ASN A 122 3.39 4.43 -10.90
CA ASN A 122 4.15 4.17 -9.68
C ASN A 122 3.65 2.88 -9.00
N ASP A 123 4.36 2.45 -7.96
CA ASP A 123 4.05 1.23 -7.22
C ASP A 123 2.66 1.26 -6.56
N ILE A 124 2.18 2.42 -6.10
CA ILE A 124 0.84 2.52 -5.49
C ILE A 124 -0.25 2.23 -6.52
N ALA A 125 -0.17 2.82 -7.71
CA ALA A 125 -1.13 2.57 -8.77
C ALA A 125 -1.11 1.10 -9.22
N ARG A 126 0.09 0.50 -9.29
CA ARG A 126 0.28 -0.93 -9.58
C ARG A 126 -0.40 -1.80 -8.52
N ASP A 127 -0.13 -1.54 -7.25
CA ASP A 127 -0.71 -2.30 -6.14
C ASP A 127 -2.23 -2.17 -6.13
N LEU A 128 -2.75 -0.95 -6.25
CA LEU A 128 -4.20 -0.68 -6.31
C LEU A 128 -4.88 -1.44 -7.45
N LEU A 129 -4.23 -1.58 -8.62
CA LEU A 129 -4.76 -2.36 -9.73
C LEU A 129 -4.91 -3.85 -9.38
N TYR A 130 -3.98 -4.40 -8.60
CA TYR A 130 -3.98 -5.81 -8.21
C TYR A 130 -4.86 -6.12 -7.00
N ILE A 131 -4.94 -5.21 -6.02
CA ILE A 131 -5.58 -5.47 -4.74
C ILE A 131 -7.04 -5.02 -4.68
N ASN A 132 -7.41 -4.00 -5.46
CA ASN A 132 -8.75 -3.43 -5.35
C ASN A 132 -9.78 -4.30 -6.04
N ARG A 133 -10.97 -4.33 -5.44
CA ARG A 133 -12.16 -4.95 -6.03
C ARG A 133 -13.07 -3.94 -6.74
N ARG A 134 -12.81 -2.65 -6.54
CA ARG A 134 -13.66 -1.56 -7.03
C ARG A 134 -12.79 -0.52 -7.74
N PRO A 135 -13.33 0.15 -8.77
CA PRO A 135 -12.64 1.26 -9.41
C PRO A 135 -12.37 2.39 -8.41
N CYS A 136 -11.25 3.07 -8.55
CA CYS A 136 -10.87 4.17 -7.68
C CYS A 136 -10.09 5.25 -8.44
N LEU A 137 -10.11 6.46 -7.88
CA LEU A 137 -9.29 7.58 -8.31
C LEU A 137 -8.11 7.73 -7.37
N LEU A 138 -6.89 7.75 -7.93
CA LEU A 138 -5.66 8.08 -7.25
C LEU A 138 -5.26 9.52 -7.61
N PHE A 139 -5.19 10.37 -6.60
CA PHE A 139 -4.75 11.75 -6.69
C PHE A 139 -3.31 11.84 -6.19
N ILE A 140 -2.43 12.38 -7.04
CA ILE A 140 -1.00 12.52 -6.76
C ILE A 140 -0.64 13.99 -6.78
N TRP A 141 -0.25 14.52 -5.62
CA TRP A 141 0.19 15.89 -5.45
C TRP A 141 1.69 15.99 -5.72
N TRP A 142 2.06 16.82 -6.69
CA TRP A 142 3.46 17.12 -6.98
C TRP A 142 3.79 18.48 -6.40
N SER A 143 4.25 18.48 -5.15
CA SER A 143 4.78 19.68 -4.48
C SER A 143 6.28 19.49 -4.20
N GLY A 144 7.12 19.47 -5.25
CA GLY A 144 8.56 19.31 -5.10
C GLY A 144 9.24 18.47 -6.18
N PRO A 145 10.53 18.13 -6.00
CA PRO A 145 11.28 17.32 -6.97
C PRO A 145 10.68 15.90 -7.08
N PRO A 146 10.59 15.32 -8.29
CA PRO A 146 9.88 14.06 -8.54
C PRO A 146 10.28 12.88 -7.63
N ASN A 147 11.52 12.91 -7.13
CA ASN A 147 12.10 11.87 -6.31
C ASN A 147 11.36 11.65 -4.98
N SER A 148 10.76 12.67 -4.36
CA SER A 148 10.04 12.49 -3.08
C SER A 148 8.77 11.67 -3.24
N VAL A 149 8.03 11.90 -4.33
CA VAL A 149 6.80 11.19 -4.66
C VAL A 149 7.11 9.71 -4.96
N VAL A 150 8.17 9.46 -5.75
CA VAL A 150 8.62 8.10 -6.08
C VAL A 150 9.07 7.35 -4.83
N LEU A 151 9.91 7.96 -3.99
CA LEU A 151 10.39 7.33 -2.75
C LEU A 151 9.25 6.98 -1.79
N GLU A 152 8.26 7.87 -1.67
CA GLU A 152 7.09 7.62 -0.84
C GLU A 152 6.21 6.50 -1.42
N ALA A 153 5.99 6.49 -2.74
CA ALA A 153 5.25 5.40 -3.39
C ALA A 153 5.89 4.04 -3.12
N THR A 154 7.20 3.93 -3.28
CA THR A 154 7.93 2.69 -3.02
C THR A 154 7.82 2.28 -1.55
N LYS A 155 7.90 3.21 -0.59
CA LYS A 155 7.74 2.91 0.84
C LYS A 155 6.34 2.41 1.19
N LEU A 156 5.31 2.97 0.56
CA LEU A 156 3.92 2.61 0.80
C LEU A 156 3.49 1.32 0.07
N SER A 157 4.29 0.85 -0.88
CA SER A 157 3.95 -0.31 -1.70
C SER A 157 3.82 -1.61 -0.89
N LEU A 158 2.94 -2.49 -1.36
CA LEU A 158 2.75 -3.85 -0.88
C LEU A 158 4.05 -4.65 -0.96
N LYS A 159 4.77 -4.51 -2.07
CA LYS A 159 6.09 -5.11 -2.28
C LYS A 159 7.02 -4.82 -1.12
N THR A 160 7.18 -3.55 -0.76
CA THR A 160 8.06 -3.13 0.34
C THR A 160 7.58 -3.67 1.68
N LEU A 161 6.27 -3.68 1.94
CA LEU A 161 5.75 -4.22 3.18
C LEU A 161 6.02 -5.73 3.31
N VAL A 162 5.75 -6.50 2.24
CA VAL A 162 6.00 -7.95 2.21
C VAL A 162 7.47 -8.24 2.48
N LEU A 163 8.39 -7.57 1.78
CA LEU A 163 9.82 -7.76 1.98
C LEU A 163 10.25 -7.41 3.41
N SER A 164 9.72 -6.32 3.97
CA SER A 164 10.00 -5.92 5.35
C SER A 164 9.51 -6.97 6.37
N MET A 165 8.30 -7.48 6.20
CA MET A 165 7.72 -8.49 7.10
C MET A 165 8.43 -9.84 6.98
N VAL A 166 8.78 -10.27 5.76
CA VAL A 166 9.56 -11.49 5.52
C VAL A 166 10.94 -11.38 6.15
N GLY A 167 11.63 -10.25 5.97
CA GLY A 167 12.93 -10.00 6.60
C GLY A 167 12.85 -9.99 8.12
N ASN A 168 11.80 -9.39 8.70
CA ASN A 168 11.57 -9.40 10.14
C ASN A 168 11.31 -10.82 10.68
N LEU A 169 10.47 -11.61 10.00
CA LEU A 169 10.23 -13.01 10.37
C LEU A 169 11.51 -13.84 10.27
N ALA A 170 12.22 -13.77 9.15
CA ALA A 170 13.46 -14.51 8.95
C ALA A 170 14.48 -14.15 10.03
N LYS A 171 14.65 -12.86 10.34
CA LYS A 171 15.51 -12.41 11.42
C LYS A 171 15.08 -13.00 12.76
N GLU A 172 13.81 -12.89 13.13
CA GLU A 172 13.32 -13.40 14.42
C GLU A 172 13.55 -14.91 14.57
N LEU A 173 13.29 -15.69 13.51
CA LEU A 173 13.51 -17.14 13.53
C LEU A 173 15.00 -17.53 13.54
N LEU A 174 15.86 -16.77 12.88
CA LEU A 174 17.29 -17.08 12.77
C LEU A 174 18.08 -16.58 13.99
N ASP A 175 17.65 -15.47 14.60
CA ASP A 175 18.28 -14.85 15.77
C ASP A 175 17.71 -15.37 17.11
N THR A 176 16.68 -16.22 17.09
CA THR A 176 16.17 -16.86 18.32
C THR A 176 17.22 -17.76 18.98
N GLU A 177 17.82 -17.17 20.01
CA GLU A 177 18.72 -17.64 21.07
C GLU A 177 20.15 -18.09 20.69
N PRO A 178 21.20 -17.39 21.20
CA PRO A 178 22.60 -17.82 21.12
C PRO A 178 22.95 -19.02 22.03
N GLY A 179 21.96 -19.84 22.41
CA GLY A 179 22.11 -20.99 23.31
C GLY A 179 21.46 -22.28 22.83
N MET A 180 20.73 -22.27 21.70
CA MET A 180 20.31 -23.50 21.02
C MET A 180 21.28 -23.80 19.88
N ASP A 181 22.24 -24.70 20.14
CA ASP A 181 23.18 -25.31 19.17
C ASP A 181 22.46 -26.19 18.12
N GLY A 182 21.35 -25.72 17.57
CA GLY A 182 20.52 -26.43 16.62
C GLY A 182 20.40 -25.70 15.28
N ASP A 183 20.48 -26.48 14.19
CA ASP A 183 20.24 -26.04 12.81
C ASP A 183 18.75 -25.93 12.47
N ALA A 184 17.87 -25.87 13.48
CA ALA A 184 16.43 -25.83 13.30
C ALA A 184 15.72 -24.90 14.29
N VAL A 185 14.55 -24.42 13.88
CA VAL A 185 13.64 -23.54 14.62
C VAL A 185 12.34 -24.28 14.88
N GLN A 186 11.75 -24.11 16.05
CA GLN A 186 10.48 -24.75 16.36
C GLN A 186 9.31 -24.00 15.70
N SER A 187 8.36 -24.72 15.10
CA SER A 187 7.19 -24.13 14.44
C SER A 187 6.36 -23.17 15.31
N PRO A 188 6.25 -23.31 16.65
CA PRO A 188 5.59 -22.32 17.50
C PRO A 188 6.24 -20.93 17.46
N MET A 189 7.50 -20.78 17.03
CA MET A 189 8.12 -19.47 16.84
C MET A 189 7.45 -18.66 15.73
N VAL A 190 6.99 -19.33 14.66
CA VAL A 190 6.23 -18.66 13.59
C VAL A 190 4.90 -18.12 14.11
N GLN A 191 4.23 -18.92 14.96
CA GLN A 191 2.99 -18.48 15.62
C GLN A 191 3.24 -17.31 16.58
N ARG A 192 4.33 -17.36 17.36
CA ARG A 192 4.73 -16.26 18.24
C ARG A 192 4.95 -14.98 17.47
N TRP A 193 5.75 -15.02 16.40
CA TRP A 193 5.96 -13.88 15.51
C TRP A 193 4.63 -13.34 14.99
N TYR A 194 3.75 -14.21 14.49
CA TYR A 194 2.46 -13.80 13.93
C TYR A 194 1.59 -13.08 14.95
N LEU A 195 1.48 -13.60 16.17
CA LEU A 195 0.71 -12.98 17.25
C LEU A 195 1.30 -11.63 17.66
N THR A 196 2.63 -11.54 17.81
CA THR A 196 3.33 -10.28 18.11
C THR A 196 3.10 -9.23 17.01
N MET A 197 3.17 -9.65 15.75
CA MET A 197 2.91 -8.79 14.59
C MET A 197 1.46 -8.31 14.56
N LEU A 198 0.48 -9.18 14.84
CA LEU A 198 -0.92 -8.75 14.90
C LEU A 198 -1.17 -7.74 16.01
N GLU A 199 -0.52 -7.90 17.16
CA GLU A 199 -0.65 -6.94 18.27
C GLU A 199 -0.02 -5.58 17.91
N SER A 200 1.15 -5.57 17.26
CA SER A 200 1.77 -4.32 16.82
C SER A 200 0.93 -3.59 15.77
N LEU A 201 0.32 -4.33 14.84
CA LEU A 201 -0.56 -3.78 13.80
C LEU A 201 -1.87 -3.19 14.37
N ARG A 202 -2.35 -3.64 15.54
CA ARG A 202 -3.52 -3.05 16.21
C ARG A 202 -3.25 -1.65 16.74
N LEU A 203 -2.00 -1.33 17.04
CA LEU A 203 -1.58 -0.01 17.53
C LEU A 203 -1.48 1.03 16.41
N VAL A 204 -1.45 0.59 15.14
CA VAL A 204 -1.36 1.47 13.98
C VAL A 204 -2.75 1.72 13.39
N PRO A 205 -3.14 2.98 13.14
CA PRO A 205 -4.41 3.29 12.50
C PRO A 205 -4.55 2.62 11.12
N LYS A 206 -5.67 1.93 10.89
CA LYS A 206 -5.93 1.13 9.66
C LYS A 206 -5.96 1.95 8.39
N ASP A 207 -6.28 3.23 8.52
CA ASP A 207 -6.32 4.22 7.45
C ASP A 207 -4.93 4.56 6.89
N GLN A 208 -3.84 4.26 7.59
CA GLN A 208 -2.48 4.48 7.09
C GLN A 208 -2.02 3.46 6.05
N PHE A 209 -2.68 2.30 5.96
CA PHE A 209 -2.30 1.26 5.01
C PHE A 209 -3.18 1.28 3.76
N LEU A 210 -2.56 1.08 2.60
CA LEU A 210 -3.26 0.85 1.32
C LEU A 210 -4.14 -0.40 1.34
N PHE A 211 -3.71 -1.41 2.08
CA PHE A 211 -4.34 -2.72 2.19
C PHE A 211 -4.28 -3.20 3.65
N ASP A 212 -4.98 -4.29 3.96
CA ASP A 212 -4.98 -4.85 5.30
C ASP A 212 -3.65 -5.56 5.60
N PRO A 213 -2.78 -5.02 6.48
CA PRO A 213 -1.49 -5.62 6.79
C PRO A 213 -1.61 -6.96 7.51
N THR A 214 -2.76 -7.25 8.14
CA THR A 214 -3.00 -8.53 8.81
C THR A 214 -3.19 -9.67 7.80
N ARG A 215 -3.79 -9.37 6.65
CA ARG A 215 -3.90 -10.32 5.53
C ARG A 215 -2.53 -10.63 4.95
N VAL A 216 -1.66 -9.64 4.85
CA VAL A 216 -0.26 -9.83 4.40
C VAL A 216 0.51 -10.74 5.34
N ALA A 217 0.45 -10.47 6.66
CA ALA A 217 1.10 -11.31 7.65
C ALA A 217 0.60 -12.77 7.58
N HIS A 218 -0.71 -12.97 7.43
CA HIS A 218 -1.30 -14.29 7.26
C HIS A 218 -0.83 -15.00 5.97
N GLY A 219 -0.80 -14.26 4.86
CA GLY A 219 -0.33 -14.74 3.57
C GLY A 219 1.13 -15.19 3.59
N ILE A 220 1.99 -14.44 4.28
CA ILE A 220 3.41 -14.79 4.46
C ILE A 220 3.55 -16.13 5.19
N VAL A 221 2.82 -16.33 6.30
CA VAL A 221 2.83 -17.59 7.06
C VAL A 221 2.31 -18.75 6.20
N THR A 222 1.24 -18.51 5.45
CA THR A 222 0.64 -19.51 4.56
C THR A 222 1.60 -19.89 3.44
N HIS A 223 2.26 -18.91 2.82
CA HIS A 223 3.26 -19.12 1.79
C HIS A 223 4.45 -19.93 2.34
N LEU A 224 5.01 -19.54 3.50
CA LEU A 224 6.05 -20.31 4.19
C LEU A 224 5.63 -21.77 4.41
N GLY A 225 4.40 -21.99 4.88
CA GLY A 225 3.84 -23.32 5.10
C GLY A 225 3.70 -24.15 3.82
N LYS A 226 3.25 -23.53 2.72
CA LYS A 226 3.20 -24.17 1.40
C LYS A 226 4.60 -24.51 0.90
N SER A 227 5.56 -23.60 0.99
CA SER A 227 6.95 -23.83 0.57
C SER A 227 7.58 -24.99 1.35
N LEU A 228 7.30 -25.10 2.66
CA LEU A 228 7.76 -26.22 3.49
C LEU A 228 7.16 -27.56 3.05
N MET A 229 5.87 -27.58 2.74
CA MET A 229 5.22 -28.77 2.22
C MET A 229 5.78 -29.18 0.85
N ILE A 230 5.96 -28.23 -0.07
CA ILE A 230 6.41 -28.52 -1.44
C ILE A 230 7.86 -29.04 -1.43
N ASN A 231 8.76 -28.34 -0.74
CA ASN A 231 10.19 -28.62 -0.82
C ASN A 231 10.63 -29.76 0.10
N HIS A 232 9.92 -29.99 1.21
CA HIS A 232 10.35 -30.93 2.24
C HIS A 232 9.26 -31.91 2.70
N ARG A 233 8.05 -31.84 2.12
CA ARG A 233 6.88 -32.66 2.54
C ARG A 233 6.55 -32.53 4.03
N PHE A 234 6.89 -31.39 4.63
CA PHE A 234 6.56 -31.09 6.02
C PHE A 234 5.22 -30.39 6.11
N ASP A 235 4.23 -31.05 6.71
CA ASP A 235 2.94 -30.46 6.98
C ASP A 235 2.86 -29.88 8.39
N ILE A 236 2.97 -28.55 8.49
CA ILE A 236 2.85 -27.78 9.73
C ILE A 236 1.47 -27.92 10.38
N ARG A 237 0.44 -28.32 9.62
CA ARG A 237 -0.91 -28.53 10.15
C ARG A 237 -1.11 -29.91 10.75
N SER A 238 -0.27 -30.88 10.38
CA SER A 238 -0.43 -32.28 10.78
C SER A 238 0.22 -32.63 12.13
N ARG A 239 1.13 -31.79 12.65
CA ARG A 239 1.89 -32.07 13.87
C ARG A 239 1.90 -30.88 14.83
N PRO A 240 1.76 -31.11 16.15
CA PRO A 240 1.71 -30.05 17.16
C PRO A 240 3.05 -29.30 17.31
N MET A 241 4.17 -29.91 16.90
CA MET A 241 5.49 -29.30 16.96
C MET A 241 6.36 -29.84 15.82
N LEU A 242 6.91 -28.94 15.01
CA LEU A 242 7.85 -29.25 13.95
C LEU A 242 9.15 -28.47 14.12
N TYR A 243 10.24 -29.08 13.66
CA TYR A 243 11.54 -28.42 13.53
C TYR A 243 11.73 -28.00 12.07
N ILE A 244 11.84 -26.71 11.84
CA ILE A 244 12.05 -26.08 10.54
C ILE A 244 13.55 -25.80 10.39
N PRO A 245 14.25 -26.35 9.38
CA PRO A 245 15.67 -26.08 9.19
C PRO A 245 15.96 -24.59 9.00
N LYS A 246 16.96 -24.05 9.71
CA LYS A 246 17.40 -22.65 9.57
C LYS A 246 17.88 -22.36 8.15
N ALA A 247 18.54 -23.32 7.50
CA ALA A 247 18.96 -23.20 6.11
C ALA A 247 17.78 -23.00 5.15
N PHE A 248 16.65 -23.68 5.39
CA PHE A 248 15.44 -23.48 4.59
C PHE A 248 14.90 -22.05 4.75
N ILE A 249 14.84 -21.53 5.98
CA ILE A 249 14.34 -20.16 6.24
C ILE A 249 15.18 -19.12 5.50
N ARG A 250 16.51 -19.27 5.52
CA ARG A 250 17.43 -18.38 4.78
C ARG A 250 17.14 -18.41 3.27
N VAL A 251 17.14 -19.61 2.68
CA VAL A 251 16.90 -19.77 1.23
C VAL A 251 15.53 -19.24 0.82
N TRP A 252 14.50 -19.50 1.63
CA TRP A 252 13.15 -19.00 1.38
C TRP A 252 13.09 -17.47 1.40
N ALA A 253 13.71 -16.82 2.38
CA ALA A 253 13.76 -15.36 2.46
C ALA A 253 14.57 -14.76 1.29
N GLU A 254 15.70 -15.36 0.93
CA GLU A 254 16.52 -14.97 -0.21
C GLU A 254 15.78 -15.11 -1.54
N GLN A 255 14.99 -16.16 -1.74
CA GLN A 255 14.18 -16.35 -2.94
C GLN A 255 13.11 -15.26 -3.09
N ILE A 256 12.46 -14.88 -1.98
CA ILE A 256 11.50 -13.78 -1.97
C ILE A 256 12.17 -12.45 -2.28
N ASP A 257 13.34 -12.17 -1.69
CA ASP A 257 14.08 -10.94 -1.97
C ASP A 257 14.63 -10.91 -3.40
N ALA A 258 15.13 -12.03 -3.93
CA ALA A 258 15.57 -12.15 -5.32
C ALA A 258 14.44 -11.91 -6.32
N SER A 259 13.20 -12.25 -5.96
CA SER A 259 12.00 -11.96 -6.76
C SER A 259 11.80 -10.45 -6.99
N ARG A 260 12.41 -9.58 -6.17
CA ARG A 260 12.43 -8.13 -6.39
C ARG A 260 12.95 -7.74 -7.77
N GLN A 261 13.91 -8.49 -8.31
CA GLN A 261 14.62 -8.19 -9.56
C GLN A 261 13.83 -8.65 -10.81
N SER A 262 12.79 -9.45 -10.64
CA SER A 262 11.91 -9.93 -11.72
C SER A 262 10.48 -9.49 -11.46
N GLU A 263 10.01 -8.46 -12.16
CA GLU A 263 8.68 -7.87 -11.93
C GLU A 263 7.55 -8.91 -12.03
N GLY A 264 7.59 -9.80 -13.04
CA GLY A 264 6.57 -10.84 -13.20
C GLY A 264 6.53 -11.88 -12.06
N ASN A 265 7.70 -12.22 -11.49
CA ASN A 265 7.76 -13.16 -10.37
C ASN A 265 7.25 -12.53 -9.07
N MET A 266 7.58 -11.25 -8.83
CA MET A 266 7.10 -10.54 -7.65
C MET A 266 5.57 -10.39 -7.68
N ASP A 267 4.99 -10.01 -8.83
CA ASP A 267 3.54 -9.84 -8.95
C ASP A 267 2.79 -11.15 -8.69
N SER A 268 3.34 -12.29 -9.13
CA SER A 268 2.78 -13.62 -8.83
C SER A 268 2.85 -13.94 -7.33
N LEU A 269 3.98 -13.66 -6.67
CA LEU A 269 4.15 -13.87 -5.24
C LEU A 269 3.18 -13.00 -4.42
N LEU A 270 3.05 -11.72 -4.79
CA LEU A 270 2.15 -10.80 -4.12
C LEU A 270 0.69 -11.25 -4.24
N LYS A 271 0.28 -11.75 -5.41
CA LYS A 271 -1.04 -12.36 -5.60
C LYS A 271 -1.25 -13.58 -4.69
N GLU A 272 -0.26 -14.44 -4.56
CA GLU A 272 -0.35 -15.61 -3.67
C GLU A 272 -0.43 -15.22 -2.19
N ILE A 273 0.30 -14.19 -1.76
CA ILE A 273 0.24 -13.69 -0.38
C ILE A 273 -1.13 -13.06 -0.07
N LEU A 274 -1.82 -12.52 -1.07
CA LEU A 274 -3.11 -11.85 -0.88
C LEU A 274 -4.35 -12.73 -1.13
N SER A 275 -4.18 -13.91 -1.74
CA SER A 275 -5.24 -14.89 -2.01
C SER A 275 -5.68 -15.61 -0.74
#